data_AF-A0AAV8QXG8-F1
#
_entry.id   AF-A0AAV8QXG8-F1
#
_cell.length_a   1.000
_cell.length_b   1.000
_cell.length_c   1.000
_cell.angle_alpha   90.00
_cell.angle_beta   90.00
_cell.angle_gamma   90.00
#
_symmetry.space_group_name_H-M   'P 1'
#
loop_
_entity.id
_entity.type
_entity.pdbx_description
1 polymer ?
#
loop_
_entity_poly.entity_id
_entity_poly.type
_entity_poly.pdbx_seq_one_letter_code
_entity_poly.pdbx_strand_id
1 'polypeptide(L)'
;MMHTGASRYDFDHFGVIFRPSPRQSDCKIVAGTITNKMAPALRKCLIIDGQIVPVDIYVPGCPPTAEALLYGVLQLQRKINRRKDSLLWWT
;
A
#
# COMPACT_ATOMS: atom_id res chain seq x y z
N MET A 1 11.07 1.73 4.63
CA MET A 1 10.08 0.70 5.02
C MET A 1 10.42 0.08 6.37
N MET A 2 11.52 -0.69 6.52
CA MET A 2 11.87 -1.32 7.81
C MET A 2 12.02 -0.29 8.95
N HIS A 3 12.66 0.86 8.69
CA HIS A 3 12.76 1.94 9.68
C HIS A 3 11.40 2.52 10.10
N THR A 4 10.39 2.46 9.22
CA THR A 4 9.03 2.93 9.52
C THR A 4 8.27 1.94 10.40
N GLY A 5 8.62 0.65 10.36
CA GLY A 5 8.14 -0.36 11.31
C GLY A 5 8.96 -0.47 12.59
N ALA A 6 9.99 0.37 12.78
CA ALA A 6 10.74 0.43 14.03
C ALA A 6 9.99 1.27 15.07
N SER A 7 10.35 1.10 16.35
CA SER A 7 9.68 1.74 17.51
C SER A 7 9.51 3.26 17.43
N ARG A 8 10.29 3.96 16.61
CA ARG A 8 10.20 5.42 16.45
C ARG A 8 8.96 5.88 15.69
N TYR A 9 8.52 5.12 14.68
CA TYR A 9 7.37 5.47 13.83
C TYR A 9 6.25 4.41 13.84
N ASP A 10 6.55 3.25 14.43
CA ASP A 10 5.69 2.12 14.75
C ASP A 10 4.37 2.03 13.98
N PHE A 11 4.43 1.37 12.82
CA PHE A 11 3.25 1.08 11.99
C PHE A 11 2.18 0.24 12.70
N ASP A 12 2.56 -0.55 13.70
CA ASP A 12 1.61 -1.39 14.45
C ASP A 12 0.62 -0.53 15.24
N HIS A 13 1.05 0.64 15.72
CA HIS A 13 0.18 1.61 16.41
C HIS A 13 -0.98 2.10 15.53
N PHE A 14 -0.78 2.18 14.21
CA PHE A 14 -1.80 2.57 13.24
C PHE A 14 -2.63 1.37 12.73
N GLY A 15 -2.48 0.19 13.34
CA GLY A 15 -3.13 -1.05 12.93
C GLY A 15 -2.56 -1.65 11.64
N VAL A 16 -1.35 -1.24 11.23
CA VAL A 16 -0.73 -1.69 9.98
C VAL A 16 0.20 -2.85 10.27
N ILE A 17 -0.30 -4.06 10.01
CA ILE A 17 0.45 -5.31 10.20
C ILE A 17 1.00 -5.79 8.86
N PHE A 18 2.31 -6.02 8.79
CA PHE A 18 2.94 -6.60 7.61
C PHE A 18 2.61 -8.10 7.49
N ARG A 19 1.62 -8.43 6.67
CA ARG A 19 1.28 -9.82 6.33
C ARG A 19 2.09 -10.28 5.12
N PRO A 20 2.82 -11.41 5.20
CA PRO A 20 3.63 -11.91 4.07
C PRO A 20 2.78 -12.50 2.95
N SER A 21 1.54 -12.91 3.24
CA SER A 21 0.65 -13.54 2.26
C SER A 21 -0.09 -12.47 1.44
N PRO A 22 0.10 -12.41 0.11
CA PRO A 22 -0.55 -11.40 -0.73
C PRO A 22 -2.06 -11.57 -0.88
N ARG A 23 -2.61 -12.68 -0.37
CA ARG A 23 -4.05 -13.00 -0.34
C ARG A 23 -4.75 -12.46 0.91
N GLN A 24 -4.02 -12.28 2.01
CA GLN A 24 -4.58 -11.72 3.25
C GLN A 24 -4.21 -10.25 3.43
N SER A 25 -3.29 -9.71 2.62
CA SER A 25 -2.91 -8.30 2.64
C SER A 25 -3.96 -7.45 1.95
N ASP A 26 -4.45 -6.41 2.62
CA ASP A 26 -5.41 -5.46 2.03
C ASP A 26 -4.74 -4.46 1.08
N CYS A 27 -3.48 -4.11 1.35
CA CYS A 27 -2.68 -3.23 0.51
C CYS A 27 -1.31 -3.84 0.22
N LYS A 28 -0.74 -3.49 -0.94
CA LYS A 28 0.59 -3.93 -1.39
C LYS A 28 1.45 -2.71 -1.63
N ILE A 29 2.56 -2.59 -0.91
CA ILE A 29 3.50 -1.47 -1.03
C ILE A 29 4.66 -1.90 -1.94
N VAL A 30 4.80 -1.24 -3.09
CA VAL A 30 5.96 -1.44 -3.97
C VAL A 30 7.05 -0.44 -3.57
N ALA A 31 8.01 -0.88 -2.76
CA ALA A 31 9.11 -0.06 -2.28
C ALA A 31 10.42 -0.44 -3.00
N GLY A 32 10.76 0.28 -4.05
CA GLY A 32 11.99 0.09 -4.82
C GLY A 32 11.77 0.16 -6.32
N THR A 33 12.82 -0.12 -7.08
CA THR A 33 12.78 -0.15 -8.53
C THR A 33 12.15 -1.46 -9.03
N ILE A 34 11.26 -1.34 -10.02
CA ILE A 34 10.70 -2.49 -10.73
C ILE A 34 11.51 -2.69 -12.00
N THR A 35 12.21 -3.82 -12.10
CA THR A 35 12.88 -4.21 -13.34
C THR A 35 11.94 -4.95 -14.26
N ASN A 36 12.22 -4.96 -15.57
CA ASN A 36 11.43 -5.71 -16.56
C ASN A 36 11.30 -7.20 -16.21
N LYS A 37 12.33 -7.78 -15.56
CA LYS A 37 12.33 -9.18 -15.10
C LYS A 37 11.38 -9.41 -13.91
N MET A 38 11.19 -8.41 -13.05
CA MET A 38 10.31 -8.49 -11.88
C MET A 38 8.85 -8.16 -12.23
N ALA A 39 8.61 -7.42 -13.31
CA ALA A 39 7.27 -7.06 -13.77
C ALA A 39 6.25 -8.24 -13.84
N PRO A 40 6.58 -9.42 -14.39
CA PRO A 40 5.63 -10.54 -14.41
C PRO A 40 5.33 -11.10 -13.01
N ALA A 41 6.30 -11.11 -12.10
CA ALA A 41 6.09 -11.57 -10.72
C ALA A 41 5.22 -10.59 -9.93
N LEU A 42 5.45 -9.29 -10.07
CA LEU A 42 4.61 -8.25 -9.46
C LEU A 42 3.19 -8.31 -9.99
N ARG A 43 3.00 -8.49 -11.31
CA ARG A 43 1.68 -8.74 -11.88
C ARG A 43 1.02 -9.94 -11.22
N LYS A 44 1.70 -11.07 -11.07
CA LYS A 44 1.12 -12.25 -10.39
C LYS A 44 0.74 -11.99 -8.92
N CYS A 45 1.52 -11.19 -8.19
CA CYS A 45 1.20 -10.82 -6.83
C CYS A 45 0.07 -9.79 -6.72
N LEU A 46 -0.04 -8.86 -7.68
CA LEU A 46 -1.00 -7.76 -7.68
C LEU A 46 -2.33 -8.13 -8.33
N ILE A 47 -2.34 -9.04 -9.30
CA ILE A 47 -3.55 -9.44 -10.03
C ILE A 47 -4.48 -10.24 -9.10
N ILE A 48 -5.64 -9.65 -8.86
CA ILE A 48 -6.86 -10.32 -8.45
C ILE A 48 -7.77 -10.14 -9.68
N ASP A 49 -8.19 -11.23 -10.31
CA ASP A 49 -9.15 -11.23 -11.42
C ASP A 49 -8.71 -10.55 -12.74
N GLY A 50 -7.48 -10.79 -13.18
CA GLY A 50 -7.03 -10.53 -14.57
C GLY A 50 -6.68 -9.09 -14.93
N GLN A 51 -6.77 -8.13 -14.01
CA GLN A 51 -6.39 -6.72 -14.24
C GLN A 51 -5.20 -6.27 -13.39
N ILE A 52 -4.36 -5.39 -13.95
CA ILE A 52 -3.24 -4.77 -13.23
C ILE A 52 -3.83 -3.80 -12.19
N VAL A 53 -3.54 -4.02 -10.91
CA VAL A 53 -3.98 -3.12 -9.84
C VAL A 53 -3.36 -1.73 -10.03
N PRO A 54 -4.16 -0.67 -10.09
CA PRO A 54 -3.66 0.70 -10.23
C PRO A 54 -2.93 1.14 -8.96
N VAL A 55 -1.96 2.05 -9.12
CA VAL A 55 -1.30 2.68 -7.98
C VAL A 55 -2.24 3.72 -7.36
N ASP A 56 -2.61 3.53 -6.10
CA ASP A 56 -3.52 4.44 -5.40
C ASP A 56 -2.87 5.73 -4.94
N ILE A 57 -1.64 5.63 -4.42
CA ILE A 57 -0.87 6.72 -3.82
C ILE A 57 0.60 6.55 -4.19
N TYR A 58 1.21 7.64 -4.64
CA TYR A 58 2.64 7.75 -4.87
C TYR A 58 3.30 8.52 -3.72
N VAL A 59 4.35 7.96 -3.14
CA VAL A 59 5.16 8.61 -2.10
C VAL A 59 6.48 9.04 -2.72
N PRO A 60 6.78 10.35 -2.82
CA PRO A 60 8.04 10.82 -3.38
C PRO A 60 9.21 10.57 -2.43
N GLY A 61 10.39 10.28 -2.99
CA GLY A 61 11.66 10.19 -2.25
C GLY A 61 12.60 9.12 -2.79
N CYS A 62 13.90 9.24 -2.49
CA CYS A 62 14.93 8.26 -2.86
C CYS A 62 16.06 8.21 -1.80
N PRO A 63 15.90 7.44 -0.71
CA PRO A 63 14.69 6.77 -0.26
C PRO A 63 13.72 7.76 0.41
N PRO A 64 12.39 7.52 0.38
CA PRO A 64 11.46 8.35 1.14
C PRO A 64 11.78 8.26 2.64
N THR A 65 11.62 9.39 3.34
CA THR A 65 11.74 9.42 4.80
C THR A 65 10.65 8.55 5.43
N ALA A 66 10.89 8.05 6.64
CA ALA A 66 9.89 7.24 7.35
C ALA A 66 8.58 8.02 7.57
N GLU A 67 8.68 9.31 7.85
CA GLU A 67 7.55 10.23 7.96
C GLU A 67 6.76 10.36 6.65
N ALA A 68 7.44 10.49 5.51
CA ALA A 68 6.78 10.57 4.21
C ALA A 68 6.01 9.29 3.88
N LEU A 69 6.58 8.12 4.22
CA LEU A 69 5.89 6.84 4.07
C LEU A 69 4.66 6.75 4.98
N LEU A 70 4.79 7.13 6.25
CA LEU A 70 3.67 7.16 7.21
C LEU A 70 2.56 8.11 6.74
N TYR A 71 2.93 9.29 6.26
CA TYR A 71 1.99 10.24 5.68
C TYR A 71 1.24 9.65 4.48
N GLY A 72 1.93 8.90 3.61
CA GLY A 72 1.30 8.18 2.50
C GLY A 72 0.25 7.17 2.96
N VAL A 73 0.51 6.44 4.06
CA VAL A 73 -0.44 5.50 4.67
C VAL A 73 -1.65 6.23 5.27
N LEU A 74 -1.43 7.33 6.00
CA LEU A 74 -2.52 8.16 6.54
C LEU A 74 -3.38 8.78 5.42
N GLN A 75 -2.77 9.17 4.31
CA GLN A 75 -3.49 9.65 3.14
C GLN A 75 -4.33 8.52 2.50
N LEU A 76 -3.85 7.28 2.51
CA LEU A 76 -4.62 6.10 2.07
C LEU A 76 -5.84 5.88 2.96
N GLN A 77 -5.65 5.94 4.27
CA GLN A 77 -6.76 5.84 5.23
C GLN A 77 -7.81 6.91 4.99
N ARG A 78 -7.40 8.17 4.74
CA ARG A 78 -8.34 9.25 4.37
C ARG A 78 -9.06 9.00 3.04
N LYS A 79 -8.38 8.40 2.05
CA LYS A 79 -8.99 8.01 0.77
C LYS A 79 -10.05 6.92 0.98
N ILE A 80 -9.76 5.93 1.84
CA ILE A 80 -10.70 4.86 2.21
C ILE A 80 -11.89 5.43 3.00
N ASN A 81 -11.66 6.33 3.96
CA ASN A 81 -12.74 6.90 4.78
C ASN A 81 -13.74 7.75 3.97
N ARG A 82 -13.31 8.28 2.81
CA ARG A 82 -14.19 9.01 1.89
C ARG A 82 -14.96 8.13 0.91
N ARG A 83 -14.64 6.83 0.84
CA ARG A 83 -15.35 5.89 -0.05
C ARG A 83 -16.79 5.74 0.45
N LYS A 84 -17.77 5.97 -0.43
CA LYS A 84 -19.20 5.87 -0.14
C LYS A 84 -19.81 4.62 -0.78
N ASP A 85 -19.13 3.49 -0.67
CA ASP A 85 -19.54 2.24 -1.31
C ASP A 85 -20.95 1.83 -0.87
N SER A 86 -21.30 2.10 0.40
CA SER A 86 -22.65 1.90 0.94
C SER A 86 -23.71 2.76 0.26
N LEU A 87 -23.50 4.06 0.06
CA LEU A 87 -24.51 4.92 -0.57
C LEU A 87 -24.62 4.65 -2.08
N LEU A 88 -23.50 4.35 -2.74
CA LEU A 88 -23.47 4.04 -4.17
C LEU A 88 -24.20 2.77 -4.55
N TRP A 89 -24.32 1.78 -3.65
CA TRP A 89 -25.06 0.56 -3.99
C TRP A 89 -26.58 0.72 -3.87
N TRP A 90 -27.04 1.60 -2.96
CA TRP A 90 -28.48 1.85 -2.75
C TRP A 90 -29.09 2.82 -3.78
N THR A 91 -28.27 3.53 -4.58
CA THR A 91 -28.72 4.53 -5.57
C THR A 91 -28.54 4.00 -6.98
#